data_AF-A0A851GKX0-F1
#
_entry.id   AF-A0A851GKX0-F1
#
_cell.length_a   1.000
_cell.length_b   1.000
_cell.length_c   1.000
_cell.angle_alpha   90.00
_cell.angle_beta   90.00
_cell.angle_gamma   90.00
#
_symmetry.space_group_name_H-M   'P 1'
#
loop_
_entity.id
_entity.type
_entity.pdbx_description
1 polymer ?
#
loop_
_entity_poly.entity_id
_entity_poly.type
_entity_poly.pdbx_seq_one_letter_code
_entity_poly.pdbx_strand_id
1 'polypeptide(L)'
;MKKMPLLIATVMFVAIMSAFTTKAPTQLFYRESENLFKPIESEGICDEGQFHCQYEWIGVGDPGSTNDPNDYSPLGASGLVFIPTP
;
A
#
# COMPACT_ATOMS: atom_id res chain seq x y z
N MET A 1 -5.89 -30.17 52.57
CA MET A 1 -6.21 -28.83 52.03
C MET A 1 -5.37 -28.66 50.77
N LYS A 2 -5.99 -28.76 49.58
CA LYS A 2 -5.29 -28.99 48.31
C LYS A 2 -5.53 -27.80 47.37
N LYS A 3 -4.43 -27.16 46.97
CA LYS A 3 -4.20 -26.40 45.72
C LYS A 3 -5.08 -25.16 45.45
N MET A 4 -4.55 -23.99 45.76
CA MET A 4 -4.69 -22.80 44.92
C MET A 4 -3.28 -22.25 44.69
N PRO A 5 -2.88 -22.08 43.42
CA PRO A 5 -2.89 -20.72 42.88
C PRO A 5 -3.42 -20.71 41.43
N LEU A 6 -4.64 -20.22 41.24
CA LEU A 6 -5.18 -19.86 39.93
C LEU A 6 -4.97 -18.36 39.70
N LEU A 7 -3.71 -17.92 39.67
CA LEU A 7 -3.33 -16.52 39.46
C LEU A 7 -2.30 -16.39 38.33
N ILE A 8 -2.48 -17.11 37.21
CA ILE A 8 -1.68 -16.92 36.00
C ILE A 8 -2.54 -17.21 34.76
N ALA A 9 -3.71 -16.58 34.65
CA ALA A 9 -4.55 -16.71 33.45
C ALA A 9 -5.05 -15.37 32.89
N THR A 10 -4.57 -14.24 33.41
CA THR A 10 -5.12 -12.92 33.03
C THR A 10 -4.14 -12.04 32.24
N VAL A 11 -2.89 -12.49 32.03
CA VAL A 11 -1.86 -11.66 31.38
C VAL A 11 -1.62 -12.04 29.90
N MET A 12 -2.20 -13.13 29.41
CA MET A 12 -1.87 -13.66 28.07
C MET A 12 -2.88 -13.38 26.94
N PHE A 13 -3.90 -12.55 27.15
CA PHE A 13 -4.95 -12.35 26.14
C PHE A 13 -4.98 -11.00 25.41
N VAL A 14 -4.01 -10.11 25.65
CA VAL A 14 -3.97 -8.79 24.97
C VAL A 14 -2.85 -8.68 23.93
N ALA A 15 -1.92 -9.65 23.87
CA ALA A 15 -0.74 -9.57 23.01
C ALA A 15 -0.91 -10.16 21.59
N ILE A 16 -2.12 -10.56 21.18
CA ILE A 16 -2.35 -11.21 19.87
C ILE A 16 -3.11 -10.29 18.89
N MET A 17 -3.68 -9.18 19.36
CA MET A 17 -4.43 -8.25 18.50
C MET A 17 -3.54 -7.27 17.71
N SER A 18 -2.25 -7.16 18.01
CA SER A 18 -1.35 -6.18 17.38
C SER A 18 -0.67 -6.66 16.09
N ALA A 19 -0.86 -7.91 15.66
CA ALA A 19 -0.10 -8.51 14.56
C ALA A 19 -0.86 -8.69 13.23
N PHE A 20 -2.16 -8.37 13.15
CA PHE A 20 -2.97 -8.69 11.95
C PHE A 20 -3.80 -7.53 11.38
N THR A 21 -3.40 -6.29 11.62
CA THR A 21 -3.94 -5.14 10.87
C THR A 21 -2.85 -4.22 10.34
N THR A 22 -1.65 -4.73 10.11
CA THR A 22 -0.77 -4.12 9.12
C THR A 22 -1.44 -4.36 7.77
N LYS A 23 -2.22 -3.37 7.30
CA LYS A 23 -2.60 -3.26 5.89
C LYS A 23 -1.33 -3.60 5.12
N ALA A 24 -1.36 -4.67 4.31
CA ALA A 24 -0.23 -5.00 3.46
C ALA A 24 0.22 -3.70 2.78
N PRO A 25 1.53 -3.42 2.67
CA PRO A 25 1.98 -2.17 2.07
C PRO A 25 1.27 -2.03 0.74
N THR A 26 0.43 -1.00 0.62
CA THR A 26 -0.24 -0.69 -0.63
C THR A 26 0.87 -0.49 -1.64
N GLN A 27 0.99 -1.39 -2.63
CA GLN A 27 1.92 -1.20 -3.72
C GLN A 27 1.45 0.02 -4.52
N LEU A 28 2.33 1.02 -4.62
CA LEU A 28 2.06 2.24 -5.36
C LEU A 28 2.56 2.08 -6.79
N PHE A 29 1.88 2.74 -7.71
CA PHE A 29 2.19 2.74 -9.13
C PHE A 29 2.36 4.18 -9.62
N TYR A 30 3.17 4.36 -10.65
CA TYR A 30 3.17 5.58 -11.44
C TYR A 30 2.74 5.25 -12.87
N ARG A 31 2.14 6.23 -13.54
CA ARG A 31 1.66 6.09 -14.92
C ARG A 31 2.68 6.68 -15.89
N GLU A 32 3.18 5.85 -16.80
CA GLU A 32 4.02 6.24 -17.93
C GLU A 32 3.17 6.67 -19.15
N SER A 33 3.84 6.94 -20.26
CA SER A 33 3.21 7.13 -21.57
C SER A 33 2.30 5.95 -21.93
N GLU A 34 1.26 6.22 -22.72
CA GLU A 34 0.32 5.20 -23.23
C GLU A 34 -0.55 4.49 -22.15
N ASN A 35 -0.68 5.06 -20.95
CA ASN A 35 -1.39 4.45 -19.81
C ASN A 35 -0.72 3.20 -19.23
N LEU A 36 0.59 3.03 -19.42
CA LEU A 36 1.32 1.95 -18.78
C LEU A 36 1.51 2.26 -17.28
N PHE A 37 1.07 1.37 -16.40
CA PHE A 37 1.25 1.51 -14.95
C PHE A 37 2.39 0.65 -14.47
N LYS A 38 3.38 1.26 -13.83
CA LYS A 38 4.55 0.57 -13.28
C LYS A 38 4.64 0.72 -11.77
N PRO A 39 5.06 -0.34 -11.06
CA PRO A 39 5.23 -0.25 -9.62
C PRO A 39 6.34 0.74 -9.26
N ILE A 40 6.14 1.46 -8.17
CA ILE A 40 7.15 2.30 -7.56
C ILE A 40 8.02 1.41 -6.68
N GLU A 41 9.20 1.05 -7.20
CA GLU A 41 10.17 0.17 -6.52
C GLU A 41 11.28 0.94 -5.80
N SER A 42 11.44 2.24 -6.10
CA SER A 42 12.44 3.13 -5.52
C SER A 42 11.83 4.39 -4.92
N GLU A 43 12.60 5.09 -4.09
CA GLU A 43 12.24 6.43 -3.62
C GLU A 43 12.24 7.43 -4.78
N GLY A 44 11.41 8.46 -4.71
CA GLY A 44 11.30 9.48 -5.75
C GLY A 44 10.49 10.68 -5.28
N ILE A 45 10.35 11.66 -6.16
CA ILE A 45 9.64 12.92 -5.87
C ILE A 45 8.42 13.09 -6.78
N CYS A 46 7.41 13.79 -6.29
CA CYS A 46 6.29 14.27 -7.10
C CYS A 46 6.62 15.67 -7.61
N ASP A 47 6.82 15.82 -8.92
CA ASP A 47 7.16 17.10 -9.55
C ASP A 47 6.11 17.48 -10.62
N GLU A 48 6.06 18.75 -11.04
CA GLU A 48 5.06 19.25 -11.99
C GLU A 48 5.04 18.42 -13.29
N GLY A 49 3.85 17.98 -13.71
CA GLY A 49 3.70 17.08 -14.84
C GLY A 49 2.27 16.93 -15.36
N GLN A 50 2.07 16.01 -16.32
CA GLN A 50 0.78 15.81 -16.99
C GLN A 50 -0.11 14.74 -16.33
N PHE A 51 0.42 13.95 -15.39
CA PHE A 51 -0.29 12.83 -14.77
C PHE A 51 -0.52 13.08 -13.27
N HIS A 52 -1.10 12.12 -12.55
CA HIS A 52 -1.06 12.12 -11.08
C HIS A 52 0.23 11.44 -10.61
N CYS A 53 0.70 11.82 -9.42
CA CYS A 53 2.01 11.38 -8.99
C CYS A 53 2.01 9.89 -8.73
N GLN A 54 1.03 9.42 -7.97
CA GLN A 54 0.94 8.03 -7.55
C GLN A 54 -0.45 7.49 -7.83
N TYR A 55 -0.54 6.18 -7.95
CA TYR A 55 -1.76 5.44 -8.14
C TYR A 55 -1.75 4.21 -7.22
N GLU A 56 -2.89 3.89 -6.62
CA GLU A 56 -3.13 2.62 -5.93
C GLU A 56 -3.93 1.72 -6.88
N TRP A 57 -3.53 0.46 -7.01
CA TRP A 57 -4.30 -0.51 -7.77
C TRP A 57 -5.58 -0.89 -7.02
N ILE A 58 -6.73 -0.74 -7.68
CA ILE A 58 -8.07 -1.00 -7.13
C ILE A 58 -8.86 -2.03 -7.95
N GLY A 59 -8.26 -2.52 -9.05
CA GLY A 59 -8.87 -3.51 -9.93
C GLY A 59 -8.97 -4.92 -9.32
N VAL A 60 -9.37 -5.87 -10.17
CA VAL A 60 -9.39 -7.31 -9.84
C VAL A 60 -8.39 -8.03 -10.73
N GLY A 61 -7.44 -8.77 -10.16
CA GLY A 61 -6.36 -9.44 -10.92
C GLY A 61 -4.96 -9.10 -10.43
N ASP A 62 -3.97 -9.17 -11.32
CA ASP A 62 -2.57 -8.91 -10.99
C ASP A 62 -2.23 -7.41 -11.21
N PRO A 63 -1.72 -6.69 -10.19
CA PRO A 63 -1.29 -5.30 -10.35
C PRO A 63 -0.21 -5.15 -11.43
N GLY A 64 -0.35 -4.16 -12.33
CA GLY A 64 0.60 -3.91 -13.43
C GLY A 64 0.38 -4.76 -14.69
N SER A 65 -0.61 -5.66 -14.68
CA SER A 65 -0.97 -6.48 -15.86
C SER A 65 -1.92 -5.77 -16.84
N THR A 66 -2.55 -4.69 -16.40
CA THR A 66 -3.54 -3.90 -17.14
C THR A 66 -3.03 -2.47 -17.35
N ASN A 67 -3.34 -1.91 -18.51
CA ASN A 67 -3.10 -0.51 -18.82
C ASN A 67 -4.40 0.32 -18.70
N ASP A 68 -5.49 -0.26 -18.19
CA ASP A 68 -6.75 0.44 -17.99
C ASP A 68 -6.65 1.39 -16.79
N PRO A 69 -6.76 2.71 -16.98
CA PRO A 69 -6.73 3.67 -15.87
C PRO A 69 -7.85 3.47 -14.84
N ASN A 70 -8.94 2.77 -15.18
CA ASN A 70 -10.04 2.49 -14.25
C ASN A 70 -9.66 1.46 -13.18
N ASP A 71 -8.62 0.66 -13.41
CA ASP A 71 -8.11 -0.30 -12.43
C ASP A 71 -7.20 0.37 -11.38
N TYR A 72 -7.00 1.69 -11.47
CA TYR A 72 -6.09 2.45 -10.63
C TYR A 72 -6.76 3.71 -10.07
N SER A 73 -6.67 3.90 -8.76
CA SER A 73 -7.11 5.13 -8.09
C SER A 73 -5.94 6.10 -7.99
N PRO A 74 -6.06 7.35 -8.49
CA PRO A 74 -5.02 8.35 -8.28
C PRO A 74 -4.87 8.71 -6.80
N LEU A 75 -3.63 8.94 -6.39
CA LEU A 75 -3.22 9.40 -5.07
C LEU A 75 -2.36 10.66 -5.19
N GLY A 76 -2.34 11.47 -4.12
CA GLY A 76 -1.58 12.72 -4.08
C GLY A 76 -2.22 13.85 -4.90
N ALA A 77 -1.42 14.87 -5.22
CA ALA A 77 -1.88 16.03 -5.98
C ALA A 77 -2.00 15.72 -7.48
N SER A 78 -3.05 16.26 -8.12
CA SER A 78 -3.24 16.21 -9.57
C SER A 78 -2.19 17.04 -10.29
N GLY A 79 -1.73 16.57 -11.46
CA GLY A 79 -0.78 17.31 -12.29
C GLY A 79 0.66 17.24 -11.78
N LEU A 80 0.98 16.25 -10.95
CA LEU A 80 2.35 15.92 -10.57
C LEU A 80 2.69 14.55 -11.14
N VAL A 81 3.93 14.32 -11.59
CA VAL A 81 4.42 13.01 -12.02
C VAL A 81 5.45 12.50 -11.01
N PHE A 82 5.44 11.20 -10.75
CA PHE A 82 6.50 10.59 -9.94
C PHE A 82 7.79 10.48 -10.75
N ILE A 83 8.88 11.02 -10.19
CA ILE A 83 10.23 10.94 -10.74
C ILE A 83 11.05 10.04 -9.80
N PRO A 84 11.37 8.80 -10.19
CA PRO A 84 12.21 7.93 -9.39
C PRO A 84 13.61 8.52 -9.23
N THR A 85 14.18 8.38 -8.04
CA THR A 85 15.58 8.75 -7.76
C THR A 85 16.48 7.68 -8.37
N PRO A 86 17.57 8.05 -9.09
CA PRO A 86 18.52 7.10 -9.67
C PRO A 86 19.23 6.21 -8.64
#